data_AF-A0A3D0ZZ68-F1
#
_entry.id   AF-A0A3D0ZZ68-F1
#
_cell.length_a   1.000
_cell.length_b   1.000
_cell.length_c   1.000
_cell.angle_alpha   90.00
_cell.angle_beta   90.00
_cell.angle_gamma   90.00
#
_symmetry.space_group_name_H-M   'P 1'
#
loop_
_entity.id
_entity.type
_entity.pdbx_description
1 polymer ?
#
loop_
_entity_poly.entity_id
_entity_poly.type
_entity_poly.pdbx_seq_one_letter_code
_entity_poly.pdbx_strand_id
1 'polypeptide(L)'
;MSDSCNPISGDLVYVPSHVDLKRIHHGHAGLNSVTEFLRLEEPATMLVAEAAGESVQVVYRGTKWMVELKHAYPVRSEEKRQ
;
A
#
# COMPACT_ATOMS: atom_id res chain seq x y z
N MET A 1 -4.74 -20.94 -14.74
CA MET A 1 -3.49 -20.35 -14.22
C MET A 1 -3.84 -18.94 -13.80
N SER A 2 -4.09 -18.74 -12.51
CA SER A 2 -4.47 -17.42 -11.99
C SER A 2 -3.18 -16.73 -11.59
N ASP A 3 -2.51 -16.08 -12.55
CA ASP A 3 -1.42 -15.15 -12.26
C ASP A 3 -2.01 -13.91 -11.58
N SER A 4 -2.37 -14.02 -10.31
CA SER A 4 -2.76 -12.85 -9.54
C SER A 4 -1.50 -12.05 -9.23
N CYS A 5 -1.22 -11.06 -10.09
CA CYS A 5 -0.22 -10.00 -9.90
C CYS A 5 -0.53 -9.05 -8.74
N ASN A 6 -1.38 -9.45 -7.79
CA ASN A 6 -1.77 -8.64 -6.65
C ASN A 6 -0.76 -8.84 -5.53
N PRO A 7 -0.38 -7.77 -4.80
CA PRO A 7 0.39 -7.90 -3.58
C PRO A 7 -0.29 -8.82 -2.57
N ILE A 8 0.49 -9.57 -1.81
CA ILE A 8 0.05 -10.27 -0.61
C ILE A 8 0.69 -9.66 0.63
N SER A 9 0.19 -10.03 1.82
CA SER A 9 0.81 -9.62 3.08
C SER A 9 2.26 -10.09 3.14
N GLY A 10 3.17 -9.19 3.50
CA GLY A 10 4.62 -9.41 3.53
C GLY A 10 5.35 -9.00 2.26
N ASP A 11 4.66 -8.76 1.15
CA ASP A 11 5.31 -8.34 -0.10
C ASP A 11 5.92 -6.93 0.04
N LEU A 12 7.09 -6.75 -0.56
CA LEU A 12 7.56 -5.43 -0.92
C LEU A 12 6.74 -4.94 -2.11
N VAL A 13 6.17 -3.75 -1.98
CA VAL A 13 5.39 -3.09 -3.02
C VAL A 13 5.99 -1.74 -3.37
N TYR A 14 6.07 -1.49 -4.66
CA TYR A 14 6.36 -0.18 -5.21
C TYR A 14 5.08 0.63 -5.32
N VAL A 15 5.09 1.85 -4.79
CA VAL A 15 4.02 2.84 -4.94
C VAL A 15 4.61 4.11 -5.57
N PRO A 16 4.09 4.58 -6.73
CA PRO A 16 4.57 5.80 -7.36
C PRO A 16 4.41 7.03 -6.46
N SER A 17 5.38 7.95 -6.48
CA SER A 17 5.40 9.15 -5.63
C SER A 17 4.20 10.09 -5.80
N HIS A 18 3.58 10.11 -6.99
CA HIS A 18 2.42 10.93 -7.29
C HIS A 18 1.09 10.36 -6.75
N VAL A 19 1.10 9.16 -6.19
CA VAL A 19 -0.09 8.50 -5.63
C VAL A 19 -0.27 8.94 -4.18
N ASP A 20 -1.48 9.37 -3.85
CA ASP A 20 -1.82 9.75 -2.47
C ASP A 20 -2.23 8.51 -1.66
N LEU A 21 -1.51 8.30 -0.56
CA LEU A 21 -1.84 7.34 0.47
C LEU A 21 -3.01 7.86 1.32
N LYS A 22 -3.99 7.01 1.62
CA LYS A 22 -5.21 7.38 2.34
C LYS A 22 -5.24 6.74 3.72
N ARG A 23 -5.65 7.48 4.75
CA ARG A 23 -5.92 6.93 6.09
C ARG A 23 -7.25 7.47 6.57
N ILE A 24 -8.15 6.58 6.99
CA ILE A 24 -9.49 6.96 7.46
C ILE A 24 -9.51 6.76 8.98
N HIS A 25 -9.75 7.85 9.70
CA HIS A 25 -10.00 7.81 11.14
C HIS A 25 -11.49 7.81 11.37
N HIS A 26 -11.99 6.78 12.05
CA HIS A 26 -13.36 6.76 12.53
C HIS A 26 -13.39 7.39 13.92
N GLY A 27 -14.13 8.50 14.05
CA GLY A 27 -14.44 9.10 15.34
C GLY A 27 -15.33 8.19 16.20
N HIS A 28 -15.54 8.58 17.45
CA HIS A 28 -16.39 7.85 18.39
C HIS A 28 -17.77 7.58 17.76
N ALA A 29 -18.17 6.30 17.73
CA ALA A 29 -19.43 5.82 17.14
C ALA A 29 -19.60 6.02 15.61
N GLY A 30 -18.54 6.30 14.86
CA GLY A 30 -18.61 6.42 13.40
C GLY A 30 -19.36 7.66 12.88
N LEU A 31 -19.73 8.58 13.77
CA LEU A 31 -20.47 9.80 13.44
C LEU A 31 -19.65 10.80 12.62
N ASN A 32 -18.32 10.77 12.76
CA ASN A 32 -17.39 11.58 11.99
C ASN A 32 -16.28 10.68 11.44
N SER A 33 -15.97 10.79 10.16
CA SER A 33 -14.75 10.23 9.57
C SER A 33 -13.85 11.35 9.10
N VAL A 34 -12.57 11.27 9.44
CA VAL A 34 -11.54 12.18 8.92
C VAL A 34 -10.66 11.37 7.99
N THR A 35 -10.63 11.76 6.73
CA THR A 35 -9.74 11.16 5.73
C THR A 35 -8.50 12.03 5.60
N GLU A 36 -7.35 11.43 5.88
CA GLU A 36 -6.04 12.03 5.67
C GLU A 36 -5.43 11.50 4.36
N PHE A 37 -4.68 12.38 3.70
CA PHE A 37 -3.94 12.07 2.49
C PHE A 37 -2.46 12.37 2.71
N LEU A 38 -1.59 11.47 2.25
CA LEU A 38 -0.15 11.65 2.26
C LEU A 38 0.40 11.37 0.87
N ARG A 39 1.11 12.36 0.31
CA ARG A 39 1.91 12.15 -0.90
C ARG A 39 3.31 11.70 -0.52
N LEU A 40 3.79 10.65 -1.17
CA LEU A 40 5.14 10.13 -0.93
C LEU A 40 6.18 11.13 -1.47
N GLU A 41 7.25 11.35 -0.69
CA GLU A 41 8.42 12.12 -1.14
C GLU A 41 9.14 11.36 -2.27
N GLU A 42 9.71 12.08 -3.24
CA GLU A 42 10.63 11.48 -4.20
C GLU A 42 12.00 11.22 -3.55
N PRO A 43 12.70 10.13 -3.92
CA PRO A 43 12.33 9.14 -4.94
C PRO A 43 11.35 8.07 -4.42
N ALA A 44 10.71 7.39 -5.36
CA ALA A 44 9.68 6.38 -5.11
C ALA A 44 10.06 5.40 -3.98
N THR A 45 9.14 5.23 -3.03
CA THR A 45 9.38 4.46 -1.81
C THR A 45 8.85 3.02 -1.98
N MET A 46 9.70 2.03 -1.72
CA MET A 46 9.26 0.65 -1.51
C MET A 46 8.65 0.53 -0.12
N LEU A 47 7.43 0.00 -0.05
CA LEU A 47 6.68 -0.20 1.19
C LEU A 47 6.41 -1.68 1.39
N VAL A 48 6.13 -2.08 2.63
CA VAL A 48 5.70 -3.45 2.93
C VAL A 48 4.17 -3.47 2.95
N ALA A 49 3.58 -4.40 2.20
CA ALA A 49 2.15 -4.67 2.25
C ALA A 49 1.81 -5.49 3.50
N GLU A 50 0.86 -5.04 4.31
CA GLU A 50 0.38 -5.77 5.49
C GLU A 50 -0.91 -6.55 5.22
N ALA A 51 -1.76 -6.05 4.33
CA ALA A 51 -3.00 -6.71 3.93
C ALA A 51 -3.35 -6.29 2.49
N ALA A 52 -3.97 -7.20 1.74
CA ALA A 52 -4.38 -6.95 0.37
C ALA A 52 -5.81 -7.46 0.12
N GLY A 53 -6.60 -6.61 -0.52
CA GLY A 53 -7.96 -6.88 -1.00
C GLY A 53 -8.27 -5.93 -2.14
N GLU A 54 -9.37 -5.18 -2.08
CA GLU A 54 -9.65 -4.09 -3.04
C GLU A 54 -8.65 -2.93 -2.94
N SER A 55 -8.00 -2.81 -1.78
CA SER A 55 -6.91 -1.88 -1.51
C SER A 55 -5.80 -2.60 -0.74
N VAL A 56 -4.59 -2.04 -0.78
CA VAL A 56 -3.41 -2.58 -0.10
C VAL A 56 -3.10 -1.68 1.10
N GLN A 57 -2.97 -2.28 2.27
CA GLN A 57 -2.48 -1.60 3.46
C GLN A 57 -0.95 -1.64 3.44
N VAL A 58 -0.31 -0.48 3.57
CA VAL A 58 1.15 -0.31 3.56
C VAL A 58 1.62 0.44 4.79
N VAL A 59 2.85 0.16 5.25
CA VAL A 59 3.47 0.88 6.37
C VAL A 59 4.50 1.89 5.84
N TYR A 60 4.31 3.17 6.15
CA TYR A 60 5.26 4.24 5.85
C TYR A 60 5.51 5.09 7.09
N ARG A 61 6.79 5.29 7.45
CA ARG A 61 7.22 6.04 8.66
C ARG A 61 6.49 5.58 9.93
N GLY A 62 6.31 4.26 10.09
CA GLY A 62 5.63 3.66 11.25
C GLY A 62 4.11 3.82 11.28
N THR A 63 3.51 4.40 10.24
CA THR A 63 2.06 4.59 10.12
C THR A 63 1.47 3.73 9.02
N LYS A 64 0.29 3.15 9.27
CA LYS A 64 -0.46 2.37 8.28
C LYS A 64 -1.27 3.28 7.37
N TRP A 65 -1.18 3.04 6.08
CA TRP A 65 -1.89 3.76 5.03
C TRP A 65 -2.54 2.78 4.06
N MET A 66 -3.53 3.25 3.34
CA MET A 66 -4.23 2.52 2.29
C MET A 66 -3.84 3.08 0.93
N VAL A 67 -3.54 2.20 -0.01
CA VAL A 67 -3.33 2.51 -1.42
C VAL A 67 -4.28 1.67 -2.27
N GLU A 68 -4.79 2.23 -3.36
CA GLU A 68 -5.60 1.45 -4.30
C GLU A 68 -4.73 0.37 -4.95
N LEU A 69 -5.26 -0.84 -5.07
CA LEU A 69 -4.51 -2.01 -5.57
C LEU A 69 -3.82 -1.75 -6.92
N LYS A 70 -4.49 -1.01 -7.82
CA LYS A 70 -3.96 -0.65 -9.15
C LYS A 70 -2.68 0.20 -9.12
N HIS A 71 -2.33 0.77 -7.97
CA HIS A 71 -1.15 1.61 -7.75
C HIS A 71 -0.09 0.95 -6.87
N ALA A 72 -0.31 -0.29 -6.43
CA ALA A 72 0.62 -1.06 -5.62
C ALA A 72 1.19 -2.22 -6.43
N TYR A 73 2.46 -2.10 -6.82
CA TYR A 73 3.11 -3.07 -7.70
C TYR A 73 4.05 -3.96 -6.89
N PRO A 74 3.78 -5.28 -6.79
CA PRO A 74 4.64 -6.17 -6.02
C PRO A 74 6.03 -6.25 -6.65
N VAL A 75 7.07 -6.05 -5.84
CA VAL A 75 8.47 -6.19 -6.22
C VAL A 75 8.86 -7.65 -5.99
N ARG A 76 8.84 -8.45 -7.06
CA ARG A 76 9.35 -9.81 -7.02
C ARG A 76 10.85 -9.75 -7.26
N SER A 77 11.65 -10.16 -6.28
CA SER A 77 13.03 -10.52 -6.57
C SER A 77 13.01 -11.75 -7.48
N GLU A 78 13.51 -11.61 -8.70
CA GLU A 78 13.94 -12.78 -9.46
C GLU A 78 15.09 -13.43 -8.70
N GLU A 79 14.79 -14.32 -7.77
CA GLU A 79 15.75 -15.35 -7.41
C GLU A 79 15.99 -16.14 -8.68
N LYS A 80 17.12 -15.83 -9.35
CA LYS A 80 17.74 -16.73 -10.32
C LYS A 80 17.91 -18.07 -9.61
N ARG A 81 16.95 -18.98 -9.82
CA ARG A 81 17.12 -20.40 -9.56
C ARG A 81 18.26 -20.87 -10.47
N GLN A 82 19.47 -20.91 -9.90
CA GLN A 82 20.57 -21.71 -10.42
C GLN A 82 20.36 -23.16 -9.99
#